data_AF-W1DKI3-F1
#
_entry.id   AF-W1DKI3-F1
#
_cell.length_a   1.000
_cell.length_b   1.000
_cell.length_c   1.000
_cell.angle_alpha   90.00
_cell.angle_beta   90.00
_cell.angle_gamma   90.00
#
_symmetry.space_group_name_H-M   'P 1'
#
loop_
_entity.id
_entity.type
_entity.pdbx_description
1 polymer ?
#
loop_
_entity_poly.entity_id
_entity_poly.type
_entity_poly.pdbx_seq_one_letter_code
_entity_poly.pdbx_strand_id
1 'polypeptide(L)'
;MVELSADHQPLYETQLTLKPGESWQQTLPENGVGRLTLKVKTAENQPLLDYQEHITQQTPLPEPAIAPALPEAIHNGDELYFIGQHLEQYNHASRYAGDYYRRAVELDPQDYRNNVALGTLAFNSADWALAEQCARAALQRAHRLNKNPRDGEASMLLASVLERMGDDAGAWDHYYKASWSGNCRDAAWWSLARLAMKRGDVADALEKVNTSLRFNASNPLAMGLKALALANSGQKKAALEFIFASLEQYPLSYPLHCARWMIERSDDAREALLRITGRRGVNASLLAGWLLSIGQTSAVKEVLAVLDSQEALPMLWRASLSDDANERQQFIAAAEHCHAHNVRFPNSLDEVQMLQSLGDSAFARYLLGCFWYSKRRYDEAVSCWRETLEKSPDYAPAHRLLGVYSWNKQQDATHALAYLQRAVALEPDNARFLFELDFLQNYWPGRYMSD
;
A
#
# COMPACT_ATOMS: atom_id res chain seq x y z
N MET A 1 22.28 33.97 1.33
CA MET A 1 23.42 34.51 0.56
C MET A 1 23.69 33.59 -0.62
N VAL A 2 23.90 34.15 -1.81
CA VAL A 2 24.27 33.40 -3.02
C VAL A 2 25.66 33.85 -3.42
N GLU A 3 26.57 32.89 -3.55
CA GLU A 3 27.95 33.08 -3.98
C GLU A 3 28.18 32.33 -5.28
N LEU A 4 28.75 33.01 -6.27
CA LEU A 4 29.27 32.39 -7.48
C LEU A 4 30.79 32.57 -7.49
N SER A 5 31.51 31.50 -7.78
CA SER A 5 32.96 31.50 -7.93
C SER A 5 33.38 30.77 -9.20
N ALA A 6 34.53 31.14 -9.76
CA ALA A 6 35.21 30.39 -10.82
C ALA A 6 36.56 29.91 -10.28
N ASP A 7 36.83 28.60 -10.35
CA ASP A 7 38.07 27.99 -9.82
C ASP A 7 38.43 28.48 -8.40
N HIS A 8 37.41 28.56 -7.54
CA HIS A 8 37.48 29.06 -6.16
C HIS A 8 37.75 30.57 -5.98
N GLN A 9 37.81 31.34 -7.05
CA GLN A 9 37.85 32.81 -6.99
C GLN A 9 36.44 33.40 -6.98
N PRO A 10 36.09 34.30 -6.04
CA PRO A 10 34.76 34.88 -5.96
C PRO A 10 34.47 35.76 -7.19
N LEU A 11 33.34 35.51 -7.86
CA LEU A 11 32.88 36.25 -9.03
C LEU A 11 31.69 37.16 -8.73
N TYR A 12 30.77 36.68 -7.91
CA TYR A 12 29.55 37.40 -7.59
C TYR A 12 29.01 36.94 -6.24
N GLU A 13 28.50 37.90 -5.48
CA GLU A 13 27.87 37.63 -4.19
C GLU A 13 26.64 38.52 -4.06
N THR A 14 25.54 37.96 -3.57
CA THR A 14 24.33 38.71 -3.27
C THR A 14 23.56 38.13 -2.10
N GLN A 15 22.79 38.98 -1.43
CA GLN A 15 21.84 38.58 -0.41
C GLN A 15 20.44 38.58 -1.00
N LEU A 16 19.71 37.48 -0.82
CA LEU A 16 18.36 37.30 -1.33
C LEU A 16 17.44 36.84 -0.21
N THR A 17 16.22 37.36 -0.24
CA THR A 17 15.08 36.91 0.58
C THR A 17 13.96 36.55 -0.38
N LEU A 18 13.55 35.27 -0.41
CA LEU A 18 12.50 34.75 -1.30
C LEU A 18 11.38 34.13 -0.46
N LYS A 19 10.14 34.32 -0.89
CA LYS A 19 8.97 33.59 -0.37
C LYS A 19 8.77 32.29 -1.16
N PRO A 20 8.08 31.27 -0.58
CA PRO A 20 7.72 30.07 -1.33
C PRO A 20 6.98 30.41 -2.63
N GLY A 21 7.49 29.89 -3.76
CA GLY A 21 6.96 30.15 -5.11
C GLY A 21 7.58 31.34 -5.85
N GLU A 22 8.43 32.15 -5.19
CA GLU A 22 9.20 33.19 -5.87
C GLU A 22 10.48 32.62 -6.50
N SER A 23 10.82 33.11 -7.69
CA SER A 23 12.06 32.77 -8.40
C SER A 23 12.93 34.01 -8.58
N TRP A 24 14.25 33.83 -8.51
CA TRP A 24 15.23 34.88 -8.78
C TRP A 24 16.11 34.50 -9.97
N GLN A 25 16.37 35.47 -10.84
CA GLN A 25 17.24 35.32 -12.01
C GLN A 25 18.13 36.55 -12.14
N GLN A 26 19.41 36.32 -12.41
CA GLN A 26 20.41 37.36 -12.64
C GLN A 26 21.32 36.95 -13.78
N THR A 27 21.60 37.90 -14.68
CA THR A 27 22.61 37.74 -15.73
C THR A 27 23.90 38.42 -15.29
N LEU A 28 25.03 37.72 -15.44
CA LEU A 28 26.36 38.23 -15.14
C LEU A 28 27.18 38.30 -16.44
N PRO A 29 28.08 39.27 -16.58
CA PRO A 29 29.02 39.31 -17.71
C PRO A 29 29.96 38.10 -17.66
N GLU A 30 30.32 37.59 -18.83
CA GLU A 30 31.24 36.46 -18.96
C GLU A 30 32.64 36.87 -18.49
N ASN A 31 33.09 36.30 -17.36
CA ASN A 31 34.35 36.64 -16.71
C ASN A 31 35.30 35.43 -16.69
N GLY A 32 35.83 35.07 -17.86
CA GLY A 32 36.86 34.03 -18.00
C GLY A 32 36.36 32.58 -18.01
N VAL A 33 37.28 31.65 -18.29
CA VAL A 33 37.02 30.25 -18.68
C VAL A 33 37.05 29.26 -17.49
N GLY A 34 36.98 29.77 -16.25
CA GLY A 34 37.09 28.94 -15.06
C GLY A 34 35.80 28.20 -14.75
N ARG A 35 35.89 27.01 -14.12
CA ARG A 35 34.73 26.18 -13.81
C ARG A 35 33.89 26.84 -12.71
N LEU A 36 32.61 27.03 -12.96
CA LEU A 36 31.74 27.75 -12.03
C LEU A 36 31.33 26.88 -10.83
N THR A 37 31.23 27.50 -9.66
CA THR A 37 30.64 26.92 -8.45
C THR A 37 29.66 27.91 -7.83
N LEU A 38 28.39 27.49 -7.72
CA LEU A 38 27.30 28.22 -7.09
C LEU A 38 27.07 27.66 -5.69
N LYS A 39 27.14 28.52 -4.68
CA LYS A 39 26.80 28.20 -3.30
C LYS A 39 25.63 29.06 -2.84
N VAL A 40 24.63 28.41 -2.26
CA VAL A 40 23.52 29.10 -1.57
C VAL A 40 23.66 28.80 -0.09
N LYS A 41 23.67 29.83 0.75
CA LYS A 41 23.81 29.71 2.20
C LYS A 41 22.68 30.44 2.93
N THR A 42 22.33 29.97 4.13
CA THR A 42 21.41 30.68 5.04
C THR A 42 22.02 32.00 5.51
N ALA A 43 21.25 32.82 6.24
CA ALA A 43 21.75 34.05 6.85
C ALA A 43 22.88 33.76 7.88
N GLU A 44 22.85 32.59 8.50
CA GLU A 44 23.82 32.07 9.46
C GLU A 44 24.99 31.34 8.78
N ASN A 45 25.17 31.51 7.46
CA ASN A 45 26.25 30.92 6.66
C ASN A 45 26.23 29.37 6.56
N GLN A 46 25.08 28.72 6.79
CA GLN A 46 24.92 27.28 6.58
C GLN A 46 24.67 26.96 5.11
N PRO A 47 25.34 25.97 4.49
CA PRO A 47 25.13 25.64 3.08
C PRO A 47 23.76 24.98 2.85
N LEU A 48 22.99 25.54 1.90
CA LEU A 48 21.73 24.99 1.38
C LEU A 48 21.93 24.28 0.03
N LEU A 49 22.83 24.81 -0.80
CA LEU A 49 23.20 24.25 -2.10
C LEU A 49 24.69 24.46 -2.33
N ASP A 50 25.38 23.45 -2.84
CA ASP A 50 26.74 23.54 -3.38
C ASP A 50 26.73 22.85 -4.74
N TYR A 51 26.67 23.64 -5.80
CA TYR A 51 26.60 23.16 -7.18
C TYR A 51 27.85 23.58 -7.92
N GLN A 52 28.64 22.61 -8.35
CA GLN A 52 29.73 22.83 -9.29
C GLN A 52 29.22 22.56 -10.70
N GLU A 53 29.53 23.48 -11.62
CA GLU A 53 29.20 23.36 -13.05
C GLU A 53 29.49 21.96 -13.56
N HIS A 54 28.47 21.31 -14.10
CA HIS A 54 28.63 20.02 -14.74
C HIS A 54 29.31 20.22 -16.10
N ILE A 55 30.55 19.75 -16.21
CA ILE A 55 31.24 19.67 -17.50
C ILE A 55 30.78 18.37 -18.15
N THR A 56 30.03 18.48 -19.25
CA THR A 56 29.56 17.33 -20.00
C THR A 56 30.73 16.47 -20.44
N GLN A 57 30.78 15.25 -19.92
CA GLN A 57 31.69 14.21 -20.40
C GLN A 57 30.86 13.22 -21.24
N GLN A 58 31.44 12.69 -22.33
CA GLN A 58 30.84 11.56 -23.01
C GLN A 58 30.74 10.40 -22.04
N THR A 59 29.53 10.15 -21.54
CA THR A 59 29.24 8.99 -20.72
C THR A 59 28.94 7.85 -21.69
N PRO A 60 29.64 6.70 -21.61
CA PRO A 60 29.29 5.57 -22.45
C PRO A 60 27.83 5.19 -22.18
N LEU A 61 27.10 4.85 -23.24
CA LEU A 61 25.74 4.32 -23.08
C LEU A 61 25.83 3.05 -22.21
N PRO A 62 24.95 2.88 -21.21
CA PRO A 62 24.91 1.65 -20.45
C PRO A 62 24.62 0.47 -21.40
N GLU A 63 25.16 -0.69 -21.07
CA GLU A 63 24.84 -1.90 -21.83
C GLU A 63 23.32 -2.18 -21.75
N PRO A 64 22.71 -2.69 -22.84
CA PRO A 64 21.29 -3.07 -22.83
C PRO A 64 21.00 -4.07 -21.71
N ALA A 65 19.89 -3.87 -21.01
CA ALA A 65 19.44 -4.80 -19.98
C ALA A 65 19.20 -6.20 -20.59
N ILE A 66 19.82 -7.22 -20.00
CA ILE A 66 19.65 -8.62 -20.41
C ILE A 66 18.47 -9.19 -19.63
N ALA A 67 17.46 -9.67 -20.35
CA ALA A 67 16.34 -10.34 -19.70
C ALA A 67 16.83 -11.64 -19.03
N PRO A 68 16.42 -11.96 -17.78
CA PRO A 68 16.92 -13.13 -17.08
C PRO A 68 16.63 -14.45 -17.85
N ALA A 69 17.14 -15.60 -17.42
CA ALA A 69 16.60 -16.87 -17.91
C ALA A 69 15.16 -17.10 -17.39
N LEU A 70 14.37 -17.96 -18.05
CA LEU A 70 13.08 -18.42 -17.50
C LEU A 70 13.33 -19.29 -16.26
N PRO A 71 12.41 -19.31 -15.26
CA PRO A 71 12.61 -20.04 -14.00
C PRO A 71 13.03 -21.50 -14.20
N GLU A 72 12.41 -22.21 -15.15
CA GLU A 72 12.60 -23.65 -15.38
C GLU A 72 14.03 -24.00 -15.81
N ALA A 73 14.73 -23.04 -16.44
CA ALA A 73 16.11 -23.21 -16.90
C ALA A 73 17.15 -22.94 -15.80
N ILE A 74 16.73 -22.50 -14.61
CA ILE A 74 17.61 -22.15 -13.51
C ILE A 74 17.51 -23.23 -12.42
N HIS A 75 18.66 -23.75 -12.03
CA HIS A 75 18.79 -24.83 -11.02
C HIS A 75 19.50 -24.37 -9.74
N ASN A 76 19.77 -23.07 -9.62
CA ASN A 76 20.42 -22.46 -8.47
C ASN A 76 19.40 -21.58 -7.71
N GLY A 77 19.15 -21.91 -6.45
CA GLY A 77 18.20 -21.18 -5.59
C GLY A 77 18.60 -19.73 -5.29
N ASP A 78 19.91 -19.42 -5.23
CA ASP A 78 20.40 -18.05 -5.03
C ASP A 78 20.11 -17.18 -6.25
N GLU A 79 20.37 -17.70 -7.45
CA GLU A 79 20.11 -17.00 -8.71
C GLU A 79 18.61 -16.71 -8.87
N LEU A 80 17.76 -17.71 -8.60
CA LEU A 80 16.30 -17.55 -8.60
C LEU A 80 15.85 -16.46 -7.61
N TYR A 81 16.43 -16.45 -6.41
CA TYR A 81 16.12 -15.45 -5.40
C TYR A 81 16.46 -14.02 -5.86
N PHE A 82 17.68 -13.81 -6.36
CA PHE A 82 18.13 -12.49 -6.81
C PHE A 82 17.39 -12.01 -8.07
N ILE A 83 17.03 -12.91 -8.98
CA ILE A 83 16.16 -12.56 -10.10
C ILE A 83 14.78 -12.16 -9.59
N GLY A 84 14.19 -12.91 -8.65
CA GLY A 84 12.92 -12.53 -8.04
C GLY A 84 12.98 -11.12 -7.43
N GLN A 85 14.02 -10.81 -6.65
CA GLN A 85 14.19 -9.49 -6.05
C GLN A 85 14.30 -8.38 -7.10
N HIS A 86 15.08 -8.62 -8.16
CA HIS A 86 15.20 -7.71 -9.29
C HIS A 86 13.84 -7.43 -9.93
N LEU A 87 13.03 -8.48 -10.15
CA LEU A 87 11.71 -8.35 -10.78
C LEU A 87 10.73 -7.56 -9.90
N GLU A 88 10.78 -7.72 -8.58
CA GLU A 88 9.98 -6.90 -7.65
C GLU A 88 10.41 -5.43 -7.65
N GLN A 89 11.72 -5.18 -7.61
CA GLN A 89 12.25 -3.82 -7.57
C GLN A 89 11.91 -3.00 -8.82
N TYR A 90 11.96 -3.62 -10.00
CA TYR A 90 11.75 -2.95 -11.29
C TYR A 90 10.34 -3.13 -11.87
N ASN A 91 9.44 -3.84 -11.18
CA ASN A 91 8.07 -4.15 -11.61
C ASN A 91 8.02 -4.60 -13.09
N HIS A 92 8.77 -5.65 -13.41
CA HIS A 92 9.00 -6.08 -14.79
C HIS A 92 7.70 -6.47 -15.52
N ALA A 93 7.49 -5.94 -16.73
CA ALA A 93 6.20 -6.07 -17.43
C ALA A 93 5.83 -7.51 -17.82
N SER A 94 6.81 -8.33 -18.24
CA SER A 94 6.56 -9.66 -18.81
C SER A 94 6.92 -10.84 -17.89
N ARG A 95 7.44 -10.57 -16.68
CA ARG A 95 7.94 -11.62 -15.76
C ARG A 95 7.48 -11.34 -14.35
N TYR A 96 7.20 -12.40 -13.61
CA TYR A 96 6.69 -12.30 -12.25
C TYR A 96 7.66 -12.94 -11.26
N ALA A 97 8.02 -12.20 -10.22
CA ALA A 97 8.97 -12.66 -9.20
C ALA A 97 8.52 -13.97 -8.52
N GLY A 98 7.21 -14.13 -8.30
CA GLY A 98 6.65 -15.32 -7.67
C GLY A 98 6.94 -16.62 -8.42
N ASP A 99 7.12 -16.59 -9.75
CA ASP A 99 7.47 -17.79 -10.53
C ASP A 99 8.90 -18.26 -10.22
N TYR A 100 9.82 -17.32 -10.00
CA TYR A 100 11.20 -17.62 -9.61
C TYR A 100 11.29 -18.12 -8.16
N TYR A 101 10.56 -17.51 -7.24
CA TYR A 101 10.52 -17.99 -5.85
C TYR A 101 9.86 -19.36 -5.72
N ARG A 102 8.78 -19.62 -6.45
CA ARG A 102 8.15 -20.94 -6.50
C ARG A 102 9.14 -21.98 -6.99
N ARG A 103 9.85 -21.68 -8.08
CA ARG A 103 10.88 -22.57 -8.60
C ARG A 103 12.00 -22.83 -7.58
N ALA A 104 12.43 -21.81 -6.83
CA ALA A 104 13.45 -22.00 -5.80
C ALA A 104 12.97 -22.90 -4.66
N VAL A 105 11.70 -22.74 -4.24
CA VAL A 105 11.07 -23.60 -3.23
C VAL A 105 10.86 -25.03 -3.75
N GLU A 106 10.67 -25.25 -5.06
CA GLU A 106 10.68 -26.60 -5.63
C GLU A 106 12.05 -27.29 -5.51
N LEU A 107 13.14 -26.53 -5.67
CA LEU A 107 14.51 -27.03 -5.54
C LEU A 107 14.92 -27.27 -4.08
N ASP A 108 14.54 -26.36 -3.19
CA ASP A 108 14.72 -26.48 -1.75
C ASP A 108 13.45 -26.01 -1.01
N PRO A 109 12.55 -26.95 -0.61
CA PRO A 109 11.29 -26.62 0.04
C PRO A 109 11.41 -25.82 1.33
N GLN A 110 12.58 -25.82 1.97
CA GLN A 110 12.82 -25.09 3.22
C GLN A 110 13.81 -23.93 3.01
N ASP A 111 14.09 -23.50 1.78
CA ASP A 111 14.91 -22.30 1.58
C ASP A 111 14.27 -21.10 2.29
N TYR A 112 15.00 -20.50 3.22
CA TYR A 112 14.46 -19.45 4.09
C TYR A 112 14.02 -18.22 3.29
N ARG A 113 14.91 -17.73 2.41
CA ARG A 113 14.73 -16.44 1.72
C ARG A 113 13.62 -16.52 0.68
N ASN A 114 13.59 -17.59 -0.11
CA ASN A 114 12.57 -17.79 -1.13
C ASN A 114 11.20 -18.06 -0.51
N ASN A 115 11.12 -18.78 0.61
CA ASN A 115 9.86 -18.92 1.34
C ASN A 115 9.39 -17.58 1.92
N VAL A 116 10.27 -16.78 2.55
CA VAL A 116 9.86 -15.46 3.04
C VAL A 116 9.38 -14.56 1.91
N ALA A 117 10.08 -14.54 0.77
CA ALA A 117 9.68 -13.72 -0.38
C ALA A 117 8.35 -14.19 -1.01
N LEU A 118 8.21 -15.49 -1.31
CA LEU A 118 6.96 -16.05 -1.83
C LEU A 118 5.80 -15.86 -0.86
N GLY A 119 6.03 -16.11 0.43
CA GLY A 119 5.04 -15.93 1.47
C GLY A 119 4.62 -14.47 1.66
N THR A 120 5.54 -13.51 1.44
CA THR A 120 5.22 -12.08 1.45
C THR A 120 4.36 -11.68 0.25
N LEU A 121 4.66 -12.19 -0.94
CA LEU A 121 3.78 -12.01 -2.11
C LEU A 121 2.39 -12.60 -1.87
N ALA A 122 2.32 -13.81 -1.29
CA ALA A 122 1.08 -14.48 -0.92
C ALA A 122 0.27 -13.64 0.10
N PHE A 123 0.91 -13.15 1.16
CA PHE A 123 0.29 -12.28 2.16
C PHE A 123 -0.28 -11.00 1.53
N ASN A 124 0.49 -10.35 0.65
CA ASN A 124 0.06 -9.14 -0.08
C ASN A 124 -1.06 -9.39 -1.11
N SER A 125 -1.40 -10.65 -1.36
CA SER A 125 -2.51 -11.10 -2.21
C SER A 125 -3.69 -11.71 -1.43
N ALA A 126 -3.66 -11.60 -0.10
CA ALA A 126 -4.60 -12.25 0.81
C ALA A 126 -4.68 -13.79 0.63
N ASP A 127 -3.57 -14.42 0.26
CA ASP A 127 -3.42 -15.88 0.26
C ASP A 127 -2.77 -16.31 1.58
N TRP A 128 -3.61 -16.39 2.61
CA TRP A 128 -3.17 -16.71 3.98
C TRP A 128 -2.60 -18.13 4.07
N ALA A 129 -3.17 -19.08 3.33
CA ALA A 129 -2.74 -20.47 3.36
C ALA A 129 -1.31 -20.63 2.82
N LEU A 130 -1.02 -20.07 1.64
CA LEU A 130 0.32 -20.13 1.08
C LEU A 130 1.32 -19.32 1.92
N ALA A 131 0.93 -18.13 2.40
CA ALA A 131 1.78 -17.31 3.26
C ALA A 131 2.18 -18.04 4.56
N GLU A 132 1.22 -18.69 5.21
CA GLU A 132 1.47 -19.51 6.40
C GLU A 132 2.41 -20.69 6.09
N GLN A 133 2.12 -21.44 5.02
CA GLN A 133 2.92 -22.58 4.60
C GLN A 133 4.38 -22.17 4.39
N CYS A 134 4.60 -21.10 3.64
CA CYS A 134 5.94 -20.57 3.38
C CYS A 134 6.64 -20.12 4.66
N ALA A 135 5.96 -19.33 5.51
CA ALA A 135 6.54 -18.86 6.76
C ALA A 135 6.96 -20.02 7.69
N ARG A 136 6.12 -21.07 7.78
CA ARG A 136 6.44 -22.28 8.56
C ARG A 136 7.61 -23.05 7.97
N ALA A 137 7.71 -23.19 6.65
CA ALA A 137 8.82 -23.85 5.97
C ALA A 137 10.16 -23.12 6.21
N ALA A 138 10.15 -21.78 6.11
CA ALA A 138 11.31 -20.95 6.43
C ALA A 138 11.75 -21.14 7.90
N LEU A 139 10.80 -21.10 8.84
CA LEU A 139 11.10 -21.31 10.27
C LEU A 139 11.63 -22.70 10.57
N GLN A 140 11.19 -23.74 9.85
CA GLN A 140 11.73 -25.09 9.99
C GLN A 140 13.24 -25.13 9.67
N ARG A 141 13.67 -24.47 8.59
CA ARG A 141 15.10 -24.32 8.26
C ARG A 141 15.84 -23.50 9.32
N ALA A 142 15.29 -22.36 9.70
CA ALA A 142 15.91 -21.42 10.62
C ALA A 142 16.15 -22.06 12.00
N HIS A 143 15.18 -22.83 12.49
CA HIS A 143 15.24 -23.46 13.81
C HIS A 143 15.98 -24.79 13.86
N ARG A 144 16.29 -25.40 12.71
CA ARG A 144 16.96 -26.71 12.64
C ARG A 144 18.22 -26.79 13.50
N LEU A 145 19.02 -25.71 13.48
CA LEU A 145 20.30 -25.64 14.21
C LEU A 145 20.37 -24.47 15.21
N ASN A 146 19.36 -23.57 15.22
CA ASN A 146 19.40 -22.36 16.03
C ASN A 146 18.08 -22.19 16.81
N LYS A 147 18.16 -22.10 18.13
CA LYS A 147 16.96 -21.77 18.95
C LYS A 147 16.44 -20.35 18.64
N ASN A 148 17.36 -19.42 18.40
CA ASN A 148 17.07 -18.03 18.09
C ASN A 148 17.66 -17.68 16.71
N PRO A 149 16.87 -17.76 15.62
CA PRO A 149 17.30 -17.32 14.30
C PRO A 149 17.75 -15.87 14.29
N ARG A 150 18.74 -15.55 13.45
CA ARG A 150 19.21 -14.17 13.28
C ARG A 150 18.13 -13.28 12.66
N ASP A 151 17.43 -13.82 11.69
CA ASP A 151 16.43 -13.13 10.88
C ASP A 151 15.02 -13.37 11.44
N GLY A 152 14.27 -12.29 11.65
CA GLY A 152 12.92 -12.33 12.22
C GLY A 152 11.79 -12.34 11.19
N GLU A 153 12.08 -12.23 9.89
CA GLU A 153 11.06 -12.00 8.84
C GLU A 153 10.06 -13.15 8.74
N ALA A 154 10.50 -14.41 8.83
CA ALA A 154 9.58 -15.53 8.79
C ALA A 154 8.66 -15.57 10.03
N SER A 155 9.15 -15.13 11.20
CA SER A 155 8.30 -14.97 12.40
C SER A 155 7.32 -13.80 12.25
N MET A 156 7.78 -12.68 11.70
CA MET A 156 6.94 -11.51 11.43
C MET A 156 5.81 -11.83 10.44
N LEU A 157 6.15 -12.55 9.36
CA LEU A 157 5.20 -13.01 8.35
C LEU A 157 4.18 -13.98 8.96
N LEU A 158 4.63 -15.02 9.69
CA LEU A 158 3.72 -15.96 10.34
C LEU A 158 2.80 -15.26 11.34
N ALA A 159 3.33 -14.34 12.15
CA ALA A 159 2.52 -13.55 13.07
C ALA A 159 1.42 -12.76 12.35
N SER A 160 1.78 -12.10 11.25
CA SER A 160 0.85 -11.27 10.47
C SER A 160 -0.24 -12.11 9.80
N VAL A 161 0.10 -13.31 9.34
CA VAL A 161 -0.87 -14.26 8.78
C VAL A 161 -1.82 -14.77 9.86
N LEU A 162 -1.30 -15.17 11.03
CA LEU A 162 -2.12 -15.61 12.17
C LEU A 162 -3.07 -14.50 12.63
N GLU A 163 -2.61 -13.25 12.73
CA GLU A 163 -3.46 -12.09 13.04
C GLU A 163 -4.59 -11.94 12.02
N ARG A 164 -4.29 -12.06 10.71
CA ARG A 164 -5.30 -11.97 9.64
C ARG A 164 -6.31 -13.11 9.65
N MET A 165 -5.94 -14.28 10.16
CA MET A 165 -6.85 -15.41 10.36
C MET A 165 -7.61 -15.37 11.70
N GLY A 166 -7.36 -14.34 12.54
CA GLY A 166 -8.02 -14.16 13.83
C GLY A 166 -7.36 -14.90 15.00
N ASP A 167 -6.20 -15.54 14.80
CA ASP A 167 -5.39 -16.12 15.87
C ASP A 167 -4.44 -15.07 16.47
N ASP A 168 -5.03 -14.14 17.24
CA ASP A 168 -4.27 -13.08 17.92
C ASP A 168 -3.25 -13.63 18.92
N ALA A 169 -3.51 -14.80 19.53
CA ALA A 169 -2.62 -15.42 20.51
C ALA A 169 -1.37 -16.03 19.84
N GLY A 170 -1.55 -16.79 18.76
CA GLY A 170 -0.43 -17.27 17.94
C GLY A 170 0.35 -16.12 17.30
N ALA A 171 -0.35 -15.08 16.84
CA ALA A 171 0.28 -13.87 16.31
C ALA A 171 1.18 -13.20 17.35
N TRP A 172 0.70 -13.04 18.58
CA TRP A 172 1.45 -12.45 19.70
C TRP A 172 2.79 -13.14 19.94
N ASP A 173 2.80 -14.47 20.01
CA ASP A 173 4.01 -15.26 20.25
C ASP A 173 5.04 -15.07 19.14
N HIS A 174 4.59 -15.05 17.89
CA HIS A 174 5.47 -14.88 16.74
C HIS A 174 5.96 -13.44 16.55
N TYR A 175 5.15 -12.43 16.89
CA TYR A 175 5.64 -11.05 16.96
C TYR A 175 6.71 -10.88 18.04
N TYR A 176 6.55 -11.50 19.21
CA TYR A 176 7.60 -11.49 20.23
C TYR A 176 8.91 -12.10 19.73
N LYS A 177 8.85 -13.25 19.03
CA LYS A 177 10.04 -13.85 18.41
C LYS A 177 10.68 -12.92 17.37
N ALA A 178 9.86 -12.29 16.51
CA ALA A 178 10.34 -11.33 15.51
C ALA A 178 11.00 -10.09 16.15
N SER A 179 10.55 -9.67 17.33
CA SER A 179 11.09 -8.50 18.04
C SER A 179 12.56 -8.66 18.46
N TRP A 180 13.06 -9.89 18.55
CA TRP A 180 14.46 -10.17 18.88
C TRP A 180 15.41 -9.76 17.75
N SER A 181 14.94 -9.77 16.50
CA SER A 181 15.75 -9.49 15.31
C SER A 181 15.67 -8.01 14.91
N GLY A 182 16.82 -7.40 14.62
CA GLY A 182 16.91 -5.98 14.29
C GLY A 182 16.14 -5.57 13.02
N ASN A 183 15.99 -6.47 12.05
CA ASN A 183 15.30 -6.21 10.78
C ASN A 183 13.76 -6.12 10.90
N CYS A 184 13.18 -6.56 12.02
CA CYS A 184 11.74 -6.50 12.25
C CYS A 184 11.37 -5.86 13.60
N ARG A 185 12.35 -5.38 14.37
CA ARG A 185 12.17 -5.06 15.78
C ARG A 185 11.10 -3.99 16.00
N ASP A 186 11.18 -2.88 15.29
CA ASP A 186 10.22 -1.78 15.41
C ASP A 186 8.81 -2.21 15.00
N ALA A 187 8.69 -2.91 13.86
CA ALA A 187 7.41 -3.40 13.33
C ALA A 187 6.76 -4.48 14.22
N ALA A 188 7.56 -5.33 14.85
CA ALA A 188 7.10 -6.34 15.80
C ALA A 188 6.54 -5.69 17.07
N TRP A 189 7.28 -4.73 17.66
CA TRP A 189 6.80 -3.99 18.84
C TRP A 189 5.56 -3.14 18.53
N TRP A 190 5.50 -2.56 17.33
CA TRP A 190 4.30 -1.89 16.84
C TRP A 190 3.10 -2.85 16.82
N SER A 191 3.29 -4.07 16.32
CA SER A 191 2.22 -5.08 16.23
C SER A 191 1.76 -5.60 17.59
N LEU A 192 2.70 -5.84 18.50
CA LEU A 192 2.37 -6.17 19.88
C LEU A 192 1.59 -5.03 20.56
N ALA A 193 1.96 -3.76 20.32
CA ALA A 193 1.24 -2.62 20.87
C ALA A 193 -0.20 -2.55 20.34
N ARG A 194 -0.41 -2.83 19.04
CA ARG A 194 -1.76 -2.90 18.46
C ARG A 194 -2.61 -3.97 19.13
N LEU A 195 -2.08 -5.19 19.26
CA LEU A 195 -2.80 -6.31 19.90
C LEU A 195 -3.10 -6.03 21.38
N ALA A 196 -2.16 -5.41 22.11
CA ALA A 196 -2.37 -4.99 23.50
C ALA A 196 -3.47 -3.94 23.61
N MET A 197 -3.51 -2.96 22.70
CA MET A 197 -4.58 -1.96 22.63
C MET A 197 -5.92 -2.60 22.29
N LYS A 198 -5.95 -3.53 21.32
CA LYS A 198 -7.15 -4.26 20.88
C LYS A 198 -7.79 -5.07 22.02
N ARG A 199 -7.00 -5.65 22.92
CA ARG A 199 -7.50 -6.38 24.11
C ARG A 199 -7.83 -5.48 25.31
N GLY A 200 -7.67 -4.15 25.18
CA GLY A 200 -7.95 -3.18 26.24
C GLY A 200 -6.83 -3.02 27.29
N ASP A 201 -5.66 -3.63 27.08
CA ASP A 201 -4.52 -3.52 27.99
C ASP A 201 -3.67 -2.29 27.64
N VAL A 202 -4.16 -1.13 28.07
CA VAL A 202 -3.58 0.18 27.74
C VAL A 202 -2.16 0.34 28.30
N ALA A 203 -1.88 -0.23 29.47
CA ALA A 203 -0.56 -0.15 30.10
C ALA A 203 0.48 -0.90 29.26
N ASP A 204 0.16 -2.13 28.86
CA ASP A 204 1.05 -2.94 28.03
C ASP A 204 1.20 -2.35 26.60
N ALA A 205 0.12 -1.81 26.04
CA ALA A 205 0.17 -1.10 24.77
C ALA A 205 1.13 0.09 24.82
N LEU A 206 1.10 0.87 25.91
CA LEU A 206 1.96 2.03 26.09
C LEU A 206 3.44 1.64 26.24
N GLU A 207 3.76 0.55 26.96
CA GLU A 207 5.13 0.03 27.05
C GLU A 207 5.67 -0.37 25.67
N LYS A 208 4.87 -1.15 24.93
CA LYS A 208 5.25 -1.70 23.62
C LYS A 208 5.39 -0.62 22.55
N VAL A 209 4.47 0.34 22.50
CA VAL A 209 4.55 1.42 21.51
C VAL A 209 5.72 2.37 21.80
N ASN A 210 6.02 2.64 23.08
CA ASN A 210 7.23 3.38 23.44
C ASN A 210 8.48 2.63 22.98
N THR A 211 8.52 1.31 23.16
CA THR A 211 9.62 0.47 22.68
C THR A 211 9.75 0.52 21.16
N SER A 212 8.64 0.43 20.41
CA SER A 212 8.63 0.57 18.95
C SER A 212 9.20 1.92 18.51
N LEU A 213 8.72 3.02 19.10
CA LEU A 213 9.13 4.39 18.78
C LEU A 213 10.60 4.70 19.14
N ARG A 214 11.22 3.95 20.06
CA ARG A 214 12.68 4.06 20.29
C ARG A 214 13.50 3.58 19.09
N PHE A 215 12.99 2.60 18.34
CA PHE A 215 13.67 2.06 17.16
C PHE A 215 13.23 2.77 15.86
N ASN A 216 12.00 3.26 15.82
CA ASN A 216 11.44 3.98 14.68
C ASN A 216 10.55 5.14 15.15
N ALA A 217 11.17 6.26 15.51
CA ALA A 217 10.48 7.43 16.04
C ALA A 217 9.57 8.12 15.02
N SER A 218 9.77 7.86 13.72
CA SER A 218 9.02 8.48 12.63
C SER A 218 7.79 7.69 12.18
N ASN A 219 7.41 6.62 12.87
CA ASN A 219 6.20 5.84 12.55
C ASN A 219 4.91 6.57 13.00
N PRO A 220 4.09 7.12 12.06
CA PRO A 220 2.92 7.93 12.41
C PRO A 220 1.80 7.11 13.06
N LEU A 221 1.65 5.83 12.70
CA LEU A 221 0.62 4.96 13.29
C LEU A 221 0.96 4.64 14.75
N ALA A 222 2.24 4.41 15.05
CA ALA A 222 2.73 4.22 16.41
C ALA A 222 2.62 5.49 17.26
N MET A 223 2.93 6.66 16.69
CA MET A 223 2.71 7.94 17.38
C MET A 223 1.22 8.14 17.72
N GLY A 224 0.32 7.91 16.77
CA GLY A 224 -1.13 7.99 17.01
C GLY A 224 -1.59 7.03 18.12
N LEU A 225 -1.13 5.77 18.10
CA LEU A 225 -1.48 4.78 19.12
C LEU A 225 -0.98 5.23 20.50
N LYS A 226 0.27 5.71 20.61
CA LYS A 226 0.81 6.24 21.86
C LYS A 226 -0.05 7.37 22.42
N ALA A 227 -0.48 8.31 21.58
CA ALA A 227 -1.33 9.40 22.02
C ALA A 227 -2.68 8.90 22.56
N LEU A 228 -3.32 7.96 21.86
CA LEU A 228 -4.56 7.33 22.33
C LEU A 228 -4.37 6.52 23.61
N ALA A 229 -3.26 5.77 23.75
CA ALA A 229 -2.95 5.02 24.96
C ALA A 229 -2.69 5.94 26.17
N LEU A 230 -2.01 7.08 25.98
CA LEU A 230 -1.87 8.09 27.02
C LEU A 230 -3.22 8.66 27.45
N ALA A 231 -4.09 9.00 26.49
CA ALA A 231 -5.42 9.51 26.81
C ALA A 231 -6.28 8.46 27.55
N ASN A 232 -6.27 7.21 27.10
CA ASN A 232 -7.03 6.11 27.71
C ASN A 232 -6.52 5.72 29.11
N SER A 233 -5.26 6.03 29.45
CA SER A 233 -4.71 5.89 30.80
C SER A 233 -4.99 7.10 31.71
N GLY A 234 -5.86 8.02 31.28
CA GLY A 234 -6.22 9.23 32.03
C GLY A 234 -5.21 10.38 31.89
N GLN A 235 -4.14 10.21 31.11
CA GLN A 235 -3.06 11.18 30.93
C GLN A 235 -3.33 12.10 29.72
N LYS A 236 -4.52 12.69 29.66
CA LYS A 236 -4.96 13.55 28.53
C LYS A 236 -3.98 14.70 28.24
N LYS A 237 -3.46 15.35 29.28
CA LYS A 237 -2.49 16.45 29.13
C LYS A 237 -1.20 15.97 28.45
N ALA A 238 -0.63 14.87 28.93
CA ALA A 238 0.58 14.29 28.36
C ALA A 238 0.38 13.81 26.91
N ALA A 239 -0.81 13.29 26.60
CA ALA A 239 -1.16 12.91 25.23
C ALA A 239 -1.11 14.12 24.27
N LEU A 240 -1.69 15.25 24.67
CA LEU A 240 -1.71 16.47 23.85
C LEU A 240 -0.31 17.08 23.73
N GLU A 241 0.46 17.15 24.82
CA GLU A 241 1.86 17.61 24.78
C GLU A 241 2.69 16.77 23.80
N PHE A 242 2.53 15.44 23.84
CA PHE A 242 3.18 14.53 22.90
C PHE A 242 2.72 14.75 21.45
N ILE A 243 1.41 14.93 21.22
CA ILE A 243 0.86 15.21 19.89
C ILE A 243 1.47 16.49 19.31
N PHE A 244 1.44 17.60 20.05
CA PHE A 244 1.92 18.89 19.54
C PHE A 244 3.43 18.85 19.25
N ALA A 245 4.23 18.29 20.16
CA ALA A 245 5.67 18.11 19.92
C ALA A 245 5.95 17.22 18.69
N SER A 246 5.15 16.18 18.47
CA SER A 246 5.32 15.29 17.30
C SER A 246 4.89 15.98 16.00
N LEU A 247 3.84 16.81 16.04
CA LEU A 247 3.34 17.54 14.88
C LEU A 247 4.29 18.67 14.42
N GLU A 248 5.19 19.16 15.28
CA GLU A 248 6.26 20.08 14.85
C GLU A 248 7.19 19.42 13.83
N GLN A 249 7.47 18.12 14.00
CA GLN A 249 8.35 17.35 13.10
C GLN A 249 7.56 16.67 11.97
N TYR A 250 6.34 16.24 12.25
CA TYR A 250 5.50 15.46 11.33
C TYR A 250 4.13 16.14 11.12
N PRO A 251 4.08 17.35 10.54
CA PRO A 251 2.85 18.15 10.44
C PRO A 251 1.76 17.48 9.59
N LEU A 252 2.13 16.56 8.70
CA LEU A 252 1.23 15.82 7.81
C LEU A 252 0.75 14.47 8.39
N SER A 253 0.98 14.19 9.68
CA SER A 253 0.60 12.92 10.30
C SER A 253 -0.91 12.82 10.55
N TYR A 254 -1.62 12.11 9.66
CA TYR A 254 -3.06 11.87 9.81
C TYR A 254 -3.43 11.18 11.12
N PRO A 255 -2.72 10.14 11.61
CA PRO A 255 -3.05 9.49 12.88
C PRO A 255 -2.93 10.42 14.09
N LEU A 256 -1.97 11.36 14.09
CA LEU A 256 -1.81 12.35 15.16
C LEU A 256 -2.95 13.36 15.15
N HIS A 257 -3.33 13.89 13.99
CA HIS A 257 -4.50 14.78 13.87
C HIS A 257 -5.80 14.07 14.23
N CYS A 258 -5.93 12.80 13.86
CA CYS A 258 -7.07 11.95 14.23
C CYS A 258 -7.13 11.75 15.74
N ALA A 259 -6.02 11.35 16.38
CA ALA A 259 -5.94 11.20 17.82
C ALA A 259 -6.23 12.51 18.56
N ARG A 260 -5.69 13.64 18.08
CA ARG A 260 -5.98 14.98 18.62
C ARG A 260 -7.47 15.27 18.61
N TRP A 261 -8.13 15.08 17.47
CA TRP A 261 -9.57 15.29 17.37
C TRP A 261 -10.37 14.37 18.30
N MET A 262 -10.02 13.09 18.39
CA MET A 262 -10.67 12.13 19.29
C MET A 262 -10.53 12.50 20.78
N ILE A 263 -9.40 13.11 21.15
CA ILE A 263 -9.08 13.50 22.52
C ILE A 263 -9.70 14.86 22.88
N GLU A 264 -9.54 15.87 22.03
CA GLU A 264 -10.02 17.23 22.29
C GLU A 264 -11.52 17.37 22.07
N ARG A 265 -12.07 16.74 21.02
CA ARG A 265 -13.44 16.94 20.53
C ARG A 265 -13.77 18.42 20.24
N SER A 266 -12.77 19.18 19.79
CA SER A 266 -12.87 20.59 19.42
C SER A 266 -13.11 20.77 17.91
N ASP A 267 -13.75 21.88 17.53
CA ASP A 267 -13.91 22.27 16.13
C ASP A 267 -12.56 22.55 15.46
N ASP A 268 -11.60 23.14 16.17
CA ASP A 268 -10.25 23.38 15.66
C ASP A 268 -9.52 22.07 15.28
N ALA A 269 -9.54 21.07 16.17
CA ALA A 269 -8.93 19.77 15.86
C ALA A 269 -9.67 19.06 14.71
N ARG A 270 -11.00 19.23 14.63
CA ARG A 270 -11.81 18.70 13.51
C ARG A 270 -11.40 19.35 12.19
N GLU A 271 -11.29 20.67 12.14
CA GLU A 271 -10.89 21.40 10.95
C GLU A 271 -9.45 21.07 10.53
N ALA A 272 -8.53 20.92 11.48
CA ALA A 272 -7.16 20.48 11.21
C ALA A 272 -7.15 19.09 10.55
N LEU A 273 -7.91 18.13 11.09
CA LEU A 273 -8.05 16.79 10.51
C LEU A 273 -8.64 16.83 9.09
N LEU A 274 -9.68 17.63 8.87
CA LEU A 274 -10.30 17.79 7.54
C LEU A 274 -9.34 18.41 6.53
N ARG A 275 -8.59 19.43 6.95
CA ARG A 275 -7.62 20.15 6.11
C ARG A 275 -6.49 19.23 5.67
N ILE A 276 -5.91 18.46 6.60
CA ILE A 276 -4.77 17.61 6.31
C ILE A 276 -5.15 16.39 5.47
N THR A 277 -6.32 15.81 5.72
CA THR A 277 -6.80 14.64 4.96
C THR A 277 -7.37 15.05 3.59
N GLY A 278 -7.87 16.28 3.46
CA GLY A 278 -8.58 16.76 2.28
C GLY A 278 -9.85 15.96 1.98
N ARG A 279 -10.41 15.27 2.98
CA ARG A 279 -11.56 14.35 2.85
C ARG A 279 -11.37 13.23 1.80
N ARG A 280 -10.11 12.93 1.42
CA ARG A 280 -9.78 11.92 0.43
C ARG A 280 -10.05 10.51 0.95
N GLY A 281 -10.64 9.66 0.13
CA GLY A 281 -11.06 8.32 0.54
C GLY A 281 -9.90 7.39 0.90
N VAL A 282 -8.72 7.59 0.31
CA VAL A 282 -7.49 6.89 0.71
C VAL A 282 -7.10 7.17 2.16
N ASN A 283 -7.24 8.42 2.61
CA ASN A 283 -6.91 8.82 3.97
C ASN A 283 -7.97 8.33 4.97
N ALA A 284 -9.24 8.37 4.58
CA ALA A 284 -10.33 7.78 5.36
C ALA A 284 -10.16 6.27 5.55
N SER A 285 -9.78 5.55 4.48
CA SER A 285 -9.55 4.11 4.52
C SER A 285 -8.32 3.75 5.37
N LEU A 286 -7.24 4.54 5.28
CA LEU A 286 -6.06 4.39 6.13
C LEU A 286 -6.40 4.54 7.62
N LEU A 287 -7.14 5.59 7.98
CA LEU A 287 -7.54 5.82 9.37
C LEU A 287 -8.52 4.74 9.88
N ALA A 288 -9.44 4.27 9.02
CA ALA A 288 -10.36 3.20 9.36
C ALA A 288 -9.61 1.87 9.63
N GLY A 289 -8.73 1.44 8.73
CA GLY A 289 -7.90 0.24 8.92
C GLY A 289 -7.01 0.34 10.16
N TRP A 290 -6.37 1.50 10.36
CA TRP A 290 -5.55 1.76 11.55
C TRP A 290 -6.36 1.66 12.84
N LEU A 291 -7.50 2.34 12.96
CA LEU A 291 -8.33 2.31 14.16
C LEU A 291 -8.89 0.91 14.45
N LEU A 292 -9.32 0.17 13.41
CA LEU A 292 -9.74 -1.22 13.57
C LEU A 292 -8.60 -2.12 14.06
N SER A 293 -7.40 -1.95 13.53
CA SER A 293 -6.22 -2.75 13.93
C SER A 293 -5.86 -2.60 15.42
N ILE A 294 -6.30 -1.52 16.07
CA ILE A 294 -6.10 -1.26 17.50
C ILE A 294 -7.40 -1.43 18.32
N GLY A 295 -8.45 -2.03 17.74
CA GLY A 295 -9.71 -2.36 18.40
C GLY A 295 -10.70 -1.19 18.60
N GLN A 296 -10.52 -0.07 17.89
CA GLN A 296 -11.32 1.16 18.07
C GLN A 296 -12.51 1.24 17.10
N THR A 297 -13.34 0.20 17.03
CA THR A 297 -14.44 0.09 16.05
C THR A 297 -15.46 1.24 16.13
N SER A 298 -15.82 1.70 17.33
CA SER A 298 -16.72 2.86 17.50
C SER A 298 -16.11 4.14 16.93
N ALA A 299 -14.82 4.38 17.19
CA ALA A 299 -14.11 5.54 16.68
C ALA A 299 -14.04 5.56 15.15
N VAL A 300 -13.98 4.40 14.49
CA VAL A 300 -13.98 4.31 13.02
C VAL A 300 -15.26 4.92 12.45
N LYS A 301 -16.43 4.58 13.01
CA LYS A 301 -17.72 5.14 12.58
C LYS A 301 -17.72 6.67 12.69
N GLU A 302 -17.23 7.18 13.81
CA GLU A 302 -17.17 8.63 14.06
C GLU A 302 -16.19 9.36 13.14
N VAL A 303 -15.00 8.81 12.92
CA VAL A 303 -13.98 9.40 12.03
C VAL A 303 -14.47 9.42 10.60
N LEU A 304 -15.07 8.32 10.10
CA LEU A 304 -15.64 8.28 8.76
C LEU A 304 -16.78 9.29 8.59
N ALA A 305 -17.61 9.47 9.61
CA ALA A 305 -18.67 10.48 9.61
C ALA A 305 -18.11 11.91 9.62
N VAL A 306 -17.00 12.17 10.32
CA VAL A 306 -16.34 13.48 10.31
C VAL A 306 -15.73 13.78 8.94
N LEU A 307 -14.98 12.83 8.38
CA LEU A 307 -14.32 13.00 7.09
C LEU A 307 -15.34 13.15 5.96
N ASP A 308 -16.46 12.40 6.03
CA ASP A 308 -17.59 12.48 5.10
C ASP A 308 -17.13 12.45 3.65
N SER A 309 -16.29 11.46 3.35
CA SER A 309 -15.69 11.27 2.04
C SER A 309 -16.71 10.71 1.06
N GLN A 310 -16.89 11.40 -0.07
CA GLN A 310 -17.82 11.03 -1.13
C GLN A 310 -17.16 10.10 -2.16
N GLU A 311 -16.51 9.05 -1.66
CA GLU A 311 -15.81 8.03 -2.45
C GLU A 311 -16.29 6.62 -2.08
N ALA A 312 -16.17 5.69 -3.01
CA ALA A 312 -16.75 4.35 -2.89
C ALA A 312 -16.26 3.57 -1.66
N LEU A 313 -14.96 3.52 -1.42
CA LEU A 313 -14.40 2.68 -0.33
C LEU A 313 -14.73 3.21 1.08
N PRO A 314 -14.68 4.52 1.38
CA PRO A 314 -15.20 5.06 2.63
C PRO A 314 -16.68 4.74 2.87
N MET A 315 -17.51 4.75 1.83
CA MET A 315 -18.91 4.34 1.95
C MET A 315 -19.04 2.85 2.24
N LEU A 316 -18.24 1.99 1.59
CA LEU A 316 -18.19 0.56 1.89
C LEU A 316 -17.66 0.27 3.31
N TRP A 317 -16.71 1.05 3.80
CA TRP A 317 -16.33 1.01 5.22
C TRP A 317 -17.52 1.29 6.14
N ARG A 318 -18.31 2.35 5.86
CA ARG A 318 -19.53 2.64 6.64
C ARG A 318 -20.56 1.50 6.54
N ALA A 319 -20.73 0.92 5.35
CA ALA A 319 -21.61 -0.23 5.15
C ALA A 319 -21.18 -1.44 5.99
N SER A 320 -19.89 -1.78 5.99
CA SER A 320 -19.32 -2.94 6.71
C SER A 320 -19.48 -2.83 8.24
N LEU A 321 -19.61 -1.61 8.74
CA LEU A 321 -19.75 -1.32 10.16
C LEU A 321 -21.21 -1.08 10.57
N SER A 322 -22.16 -1.07 9.63
CA SER A 322 -23.57 -0.83 9.95
C SER A 322 -24.27 -2.12 10.38
N ASP A 323 -24.92 -2.04 11.53
CA ASP A 323 -25.74 -3.10 12.10
C ASP A 323 -27.16 -3.10 11.48
N ASP A 324 -27.57 -2.00 10.85
CA ASP A 324 -28.86 -1.85 10.18
C ASP A 324 -28.75 -2.22 8.69
N ALA A 325 -29.55 -3.19 8.25
CA ALA A 325 -29.49 -3.70 6.88
C ALA A 325 -29.88 -2.64 5.83
N ASN A 326 -30.79 -1.73 6.16
CA ASN A 326 -31.24 -0.69 5.24
C ASN A 326 -30.18 0.41 5.10
N GLU A 327 -29.59 0.87 6.20
CA GLU A 327 -28.46 1.81 6.19
C GLU A 327 -27.25 1.22 5.45
N ARG A 328 -26.93 -0.06 5.70
CA ARG A 328 -25.89 -0.78 4.95
C ARG A 328 -26.16 -0.73 3.44
N GLN A 329 -27.38 -1.03 3.01
CA GLN A 329 -27.74 -1.02 1.59
C GLN A 329 -27.66 0.38 0.98
N GLN A 330 -28.03 1.42 1.73
CA GLN A 330 -27.89 2.81 1.31
C GLN A 330 -26.42 3.18 1.08
N PHE A 331 -25.51 2.79 1.99
CA PHE A 331 -24.08 3.03 1.80
C PHE A 331 -23.50 2.24 0.61
N ILE A 332 -23.94 1.01 0.37
CA ILE A 332 -23.52 0.23 -0.80
C ILE A 332 -23.97 0.93 -2.10
N ALA A 333 -25.23 1.35 -2.18
CA ALA A 333 -25.75 2.06 -3.34
C ALA A 333 -25.03 3.39 -3.58
N ALA A 334 -24.75 4.15 -2.52
CA ALA A 334 -23.95 5.36 -2.61
C ALA A 334 -22.52 5.07 -3.10
N ALA A 335 -21.92 3.97 -2.63
CA ALA A 335 -20.58 3.57 -3.05
C ALA A 335 -20.52 3.24 -4.55
N GLU A 336 -21.51 2.52 -5.08
CA GLU A 336 -21.64 2.24 -6.52
C GLU A 336 -21.75 3.54 -7.33
N HIS A 337 -22.58 4.48 -6.88
CA HIS A 337 -22.74 5.78 -7.52
C HIS A 337 -21.43 6.57 -7.52
N CYS A 338 -20.72 6.64 -6.40
CA CYS A 338 -19.42 7.30 -6.32
C CYS A 338 -18.38 6.64 -7.23
N HIS A 339 -18.38 5.31 -7.34
CA HIS A 339 -17.42 4.58 -8.18
C HIS A 339 -17.59 4.88 -9.67
N ALA A 340 -18.82 5.06 -10.13
CA ALA A 340 -19.11 5.43 -11.53
C ALA A 340 -18.50 6.78 -11.93
N HIS A 341 -18.36 7.70 -10.98
CA HIS A 341 -17.80 9.04 -11.21
C HIS A 341 -16.29 9.12 -10.95
N ASN A 342 -15.80 8.41 -9.93
CA ASN A 342 -14.40 8.40 -9.55
C ASN A 342 -13.95 6.97 -9.19
N VAL A 343 -13.39 6.28 -10.17
CA VAL A 343 -12.97 4.88 -10.04
C VAL A 343 -11.72 4.78 -9.16
N ARG A 344 -11.87 4.13 -8.01
CA ARG A 344 -10.73 3.69 -7.18
C ARG A 344 -10.95 2.26 -6.72
N PHE A 345 -9.93 1.43 -6.95
CA PHE A 345 -9.94 0.02 -6.56
C PHE A 345 -9.34 -0.15 -5.15
N PRO A 346 -9.77 -1.19 -4.40
CA PRO A 346 -9.15 -1.55 -3.13
C PRO A 346 -7.67 -1.90 -3.35
N ASN A 347 -6.81 -1.49 -2.42
CA ASN A 347 -5.38 -1.75 -2.51
C ASN A 347 -4.73 -2.19 -1.18
N SER A 348 -5.46 -2.12 -0.07
CA SER A 348 -5.00 -2.56 1.25
C SER A 348 -5.68 -3.86 1.68
N LEU A 349 -4.99 -4.65 2.52
CA LEU A 349 -5.57 -5.88 3.07
C LEU A 349 -6.74 -5.60 4.01
N ASP A 350 -6.76 -4.44 4.66
CA ASP A 350 -7.86 -4.02 5.54
C ASP A 350 -9.13 -3.73 4.71
N GLU A 351 -9.00 -3.12 3.53
CA GLU A 351 -10.12 -2.99 2.58
C GLU A 351 -10.57 -4.34 2.04
N VAL A 352 -9.67 -5.29 1.79
CA VAL A 352 -10.05 -6.65 1.37
C VAL A 352 -10.88 -7.33 2.45
N GLN A 353 -10.46 -7.27 3.71
CA GLN A 353 -11.20 -7.84 4.84
C GLN A 353 -12.57 -7.14 5.02
N MET A 354 -12.60 -5.82 4.86
CA MET A 354 -13.85 -5.04 4.85
C MET A 354 -14.80 -5.51 3.75
N LEU A 355 -14.33 -5.65 2.51
CA LEU A 355 -15.15 -6.08 1.38
C LEU A 355 -15.64 -7.52 1.57
N GLN A 356 -14.83 -8.40 2.15
CA GLN A 356 -15.21 -9.78 2.48
C GLN A 356 -16.37 -9.84 3.50
N SER A 357 -16.45 -8.87 4.43
CA SER A 357 -17.58 -8.76 5.36
C SER A 357 -18.91 -8.38 4.68
N LEU A 358 -18.84 -7.81 3.48
CA LEU A 358 -19.98 -7.44 2.64
C LEU A 358 -20.30 -8.52 1.60
N GLY A 359 -20.22 -9.80 1.99
CA GLY A 359 -20.39 -10.96 1.07
C GLY A 359 -21.72 -10.99 0.31
N ASP A 360 -22.74 -10.30 0.82
CA ASP A 360 -24.04 -10.17 0.16
C ASP A 360 -24.04 -9.19 -1.02
N SER A 361 -23.09 -8.24 -1.07
CA SER A 361 -23.01 -7.20 -2.09
C SER A 361 -22.33 -7.69 -3.37
N ALA A 362 -23.05 -7.61 -4.49
CA ALA A 362 -22.48 -7.87 -5.82
C ALA A 362 -21.34 -6.91 -6.16
N PHE A 363 -21.44 -5.64 -5.74
CA PHE A 363 -20.42 -4.63 -5.95
C PHE A 363 -19.15 -4.84 -5.12
N ALA A 364 -19.29 -5.17 -3.82
CA ALA A 364 -18.13 -5.51 -3.00
C ALA A 364 -17.38 -6.72 -3.58
N ARG A 365 -18.14 -7.74 -4.04
CA ARG A 365 -17.60 -8.93 -4.70
C ARG A 365 -16.90 -8.61 -6.02
N TYR A 366 -17.44 -7.70 -6.81
CA TYR A 366 -16.79 -7.18 -8.03
C TYR A 366 -15.43 -6.53 -7.71
N LEU A 367 -15.38 -5.67 -6.69
CA LEU A 367 -14.15 -5.00 -6.27
C LEU A 367 -13.10 -5.98 -5.73
N LEU A 368 -13.52 -7.03 -5.01
CA LEU A 368 -12.63 -8.13 -4.60
C LEU A 368 -12.03 -8.86 -5.81
N GLY A 369 -12.84 -9.13 -6.84
CA GLY A 369 -12.34 -9.73 -8.07
C GLY A 369 -11.29 -8.85 -8.76
N CYS A 370 -11.51 -7.53 -8.77
CA CYS A 370 -10.52 -6.56 -9.27
C CYS A 370 -9.22 -6.57 -8.46
N PHE A 371 -9.30 -6.67 -7.13
CA PHE A 371 -8.12 -6.82 -6.27
C PHE A 371 -7.35 -8.08 -6.63
N TRP A 372 -7.99 -9.25 -6.62
CA TRP A 372 -7.32 -10.52 -6.89
C TRP A 372 -6.74 -10.61 -8.30
N TYR A 373 -7.43 -10.03 -9.30
CA TYR A 373 -6.89 -9.94 -10.65
C TYR A 373 -5.60 -9.11 -10.69
N SER A 374 -5.54 -7.99 -9.98
CA SER A 374 -4.33 -7.16 -9.87
C SER A 374 -3.16 -7.90 -9.20
N LYS A 375 -3.48 -8.89 -8.36
CA LYS A 375 -2.53 -9.77 -7.68
C LYS A 375 -2.25 -11.08 -8.43
N ARG A 376 -2.75 -11.21 -9.67
CA ARG A 376 -2.61 -12.41 -10.53
C ARG A 376 -3.26 -13.69 -9.95
N ARG A 377 -4.14 -13.53 -8.96
CA ARG A 377 -4.99 -14.58 -8.40
C ARG A 377 -6.25 -14.70 -9.26
N TYR A 378 -6.06 -15.29 -10.44
CA TYR A 378 -7.06 -15.26 -11.51
C TYR A 378 -8.28 -16.11 -11.21
N ASP A 379 -8.12 -17.25 -10.56
CA ASP A 379 -9.23 -18.15 -10.26
C ASP A 379 -10.18 -17.50 -9.25
N GLU A 380 -9.64 -16.87 -8.20
CA GLU A 380 -10.41 -16.11 -7.22
C GLU A 380 -11.09 -14.90 -7.85
N ALA A 381 -10.39 -14.21 -8.75
CA ALA A 381 -10.95 -13.07 -9.49
C ALA A 381 -12.15 -13.46 -10.37
N VAL A 382 -12.01 -14.54 -11.13
CA VAL A 382 -13.06 -15.07 -12.00
C VAL A 382 -14.22 -15.61 -11.19
N SER A 383 -13.95 -16.31 -10.08
CA SER A 383 -14.99 -16.75 -9.15
C SER A 383 -15.82 -15.55 -8.73
N CYS A 384 -15.18 -14.50 -8.22
CA CYS A 384 -15.84 -13.26 -7.79
C CYS A 384 -16.68 -12.61 -8.87
N TRP A 385 -16.18 -12.49 -10.10
CA TRP A 385 -16.95 -11.85 -11.17
C TRP A 385 -18.14 -12.68 -11.63
N ARG A 386 -18.01 -14.01 -11.71
CA ARG A 386 -19.15 -14.91 -11.98
C ARG A 386 -20.20 -14.79 -10.89
N GLU A 387 -19.74 -14.82 -9.66
CA GLU A 387 -20.51 -14.63 -8.45
C GLU A 387 -21.19 -13.24 -8.39
N THR A 388 -20.57 -12.17 -8.90
CA THR A 388 -21.22 -10.88 -9.09
C THR A 388 -22.39 -11.01 -10.10
N LEU A 389 -22.19 -11.71 -11.21
CA LEU A 389 -23.22 -11.90 -12.24
C LEU A 389 -24.35 -12.84 -11.82
N GLU A 390 -24.12 -13.76 -10.88
CA GLU A 390 -25.20 -14.55 -10.28
C GLU A 390 -26.19 -13.67 -9.49
N LYS A 391 -25.68 -12.63 -8.81
CA LYS A 391 -26.48 -11.69 -8.02
C LYS A 391 -27.04 -10.54 -8.86
N SER A 392 -26.25 -10.06 -9.81
CA SER A 392 -26.57 -8.95 -10.70
C SER A 392 -26.20 -9.32 -12.14
N PRO A 393 -27.06 -10.08 -12.86
CA PRO A 393 -26.78 -10.57 -14.21
C PRO A 393 -26.48 -9.46 -15.24
N ASP A 394 -26.95 -8.25 -14.96
CA ASP A 394 -26.81 -7.08 -15.83
C ASP A 394 -25.67 -6.15 -15.40
N TYR A 395 -24.74 -6.62 -14.54
CA TYR A 395 -23.58 -5.84 -14.12
C TYR A 395 -22.50 -5.82 -15.23
N ALA A 396 -22.61 -4.85 -16.15
CA ALA A 396 -21.76 -4.75 -17.34
C ALA A 396 -20.23 -4.78 -17.06
N PRO A 397 -19.69 -4.13 -16.00
CA PRO A 397 -18.27 -4.19 -15.70
C PRO A 397 -17.74 -5.62 -15.44
N ALA A 398 -18.56 -6.51 -14.85
CA ALA A 398 -18.15 -7.89 -14.61
C ALA A 398 -18.12 -8.73 -15.89
N HIS A 399 -19.09 -8.54 -16.80
CA HIS A 399 -19.04 -9.12 -18.16
C HIS A 399 -17.75 -8.69 -18.87
N ARG A 400 -17.46 -7.39 -18.85
CA ARG A 400 -16.25 -6.85 -19.47
C ARG A 400 -14.97 -7.47 -18.91
N LEU A 401 -14.84 -7.62 -17.59
CA LEU A 401 -13.66 -8.24 -16.97
C LEU A 401 -13.51 -9.72 -17.30
N LEU A 402 -14.61 -10.49 -17.34
CA LEU A 402 -14.58 -11.89 -17.79
C LEU A 402 -14.21 -12.01 -19.27
N GLY A 403 -14.65 -11.08 -20.11
CA GLY A 403 -14.26 -11.01 -21.52
C GLY A 403 -12.76 -10.75 -21.70
N VAL A 404 -12.23 -9.73 -21.01
CA VAL A 404 -10.81 -9.39 -21.00
C VAL A 404 -9.95 -10.55 -20.49
N TYR A 405 -10.40 -11.26 -19.44
CA TYR A 405 -9.71 -12.44 -18.94
C TYR A 405 -9.71 -13.59 -19.94
N SER A 406 -10.85 -13.89 -20.56
CA SER A 406 -10.99 -14.96 -21.56
C SER A 406 -10.02 -14.76 -22.73
N TRP A 407 -9.91 -13.52 -23.22
CA TRP A 407 -8.95 -13.18 -24.27
C TRP A 407 -7.49 -13.30 -23.80
N ASN A 408 -7.12 -12.57 -22.73
CA ASN A 408 -5.72 -12.39 -22.36
C ASN A 408 -5.09 -13.60 -21.66
N LYS A 409 -5.89 -14.46 -21.01
CA LYS A 409 -5.38 -15.54 -20.15
C LYS A 409 -5.78 -16.92 -20.62
N GLN A 410 -6.96 -17.07 -21.23
CA GLN A 410 -7.41 -18.36 -21.76
C GLN A 410 -7.22 -18.48 -23.27
N GLN A 411 -6.93 -17.38 -23.98
CA GLN A 411 -6.91 -17.33 -25.45
C GLN A 411 -8.25 -17.77 -26.07
N ASP A 412 -9.34 -17.58 -25.34
CA ASP A 412 -10.70 -17.96 -25.75
C ASP A 412 -11.43 -16.75 -26.32
N ALA A 413 -11.25 -16.55 -27.63
CA ALA A 413 -11.86 -15.44 -28.35
C ALA A 413 -13.41 -15.53 -28.41
N THR A 414 -13.96 -16.74 -28.38
CA THR A 414 -15.41 -16.96 -28.50
C THR A 414 -16.13 -16.46 -27.26
N HIS A 415 -15.68 -16.89 -26.08
CA HIS A 415 -16.25 -16.40 -24.82
C HIS A 415 -15.91 -14.93 -24.59
N ALA A 416 -14.70 -14.49 -24.95
CA ALA A 416 -14.33 -13.08 -24.86
C ALA A 416 -15.30 -12.18 -25.64
N LEU A 417 -15.64 -12.56 -26.87
CA LEU A 417 -16.56 -11.82 -27.72
C LEU A 417 -17.97 -11.79 -27.13
N ALA A 418 -18.48 -12.94 -26.67
CA ALA A 418 -19.82 -13.01 -26.07
C ALA A 418 -19.95 -12.11 -24.83
N TYR A 419 -18.94 -12.13 -23.95
CA TYR A 419 -18.92 -11.29 -22.76
C TYR A 419 -18.83 -9.79 -23.09
N LEU A 420 -17.95 -9.40 -24.01
CA LEU A 420 -17.81 -7.99 -24.41
C LEU A 420 -19.07 -7.47 -25.13
N GLN A 421 -19.70 -8.30 -25.98
CA GLN A 421 -20.99 -7.97 -26.59
C GLN A 421 -22.08 -7.76 -25.53
N ARG A 422 -22.13 -8.59 -24.49
CA ARG A 422 -23.09 -8.40 -23.38
C ARG A 422 -22.80 -7.11 -22.62
N ALA A 423 -21.53 -6.78 -22.34
CA ALA A 423 -21.16 -5.54 -21.67
C ALA A 423 -21.58 -4.31 -22.49
N VAL A 424 -21.33 -4.29 -23.80
CA VAL A 424 -21.76 -3.21 -24.70
C VAL A 424 -23.30 -3.14 -24.83
N ALA A 425 -23.99 -4.28 -24.84
CA ALA A 425 -25.46 -4.28 -24.88
C ALA A 425 -26.08 -3.68 -23.60
N LEU A 426 -25.41 -3.81 -22.45
CA LEU A 426 -25.85 -3.25 -21.17
C LEU A 426 -25.49 -1.77 -21.02
N GLU A 427 -24.32 -1.36 -21.52
CA GLU A 427 -23.85 0.04 -21.52
C GLU A 427 -23.36 0.45 -22.92
N PRO A 428 -24.28 0.80 -23.84
CA PRO A 428 -23.94 1.04 -25.25
C PRO A 428 -23.07 2.28 -25.48
N ASP A 429 -23.14 3.26 -24.58
CA ASP A 429 -22.38 4.52 -24.68
C ASP A 429 -21.04 4.46 -23.93
N ASN A 430 -20.68 3.31 -23.35
CA ASN A 430 -19.42 3.16 -22.63
C ASN A 430 -18.26 3.02 -23.61
N ALA A 431 -17.55 4.13 -23.84
CA ALA A 431 -16.43 4.21 -24.79
C ALA A 431 -15.34 3.14 -24.56
N ARG A 432 -15.10 2.74 -23.31
CA ARG A 432 -14.14 1.68 -23.00
C ARG A 432 -14.60 0.32 -23.50
N PHE A 433 -15.88 -0.01 -23.31
CA PHE A 433 -16.42 -1.30 -23.74
C PHE A 433 -16.47 -1.39 -25.27
N LEU A 434 -16.85 -0.29 -25.94
CA LEU A 434 -16.81 -0.18 -27.39
C LEU A 434 -15.40 -0.39 -27.94
N PHE A 435 -14.41 0.29 -27.37
CA PHE A 435 -13.00 0.13 -27.76
C PHE A 435 -12.49 -1.30 -27.58
N GLU A 436 -12.77 -1.93 -26.44
CA GLU A 436 -12.31 -3.30 -26.16
C GLU A 436 -12.98 -4.34 -27.06
N LEU A 437 -14.27 -4.14 -27.39
CA LEU A 437 -14.99 -4.99 -28.33
C LEU A 437 -14.45 -4.84 -29.77
N ASP A 438 -14.25 -3.60 -30.24
CA ASP A 438 -13.67 -3.32 -31.56
C ASP A 438 -12.25 -3.89 -31.68
N PHE A 439 -11.42 -3.68 -30.66
CA PHE A 439 -10.09 -4.28 -30.58
C PHE A 439 -10.17 -5.80 -30.72
N LEU A 440 -11.04 -6.49 -29.96
CA LEU A 440 -11.15 -7.94 -30.09
C LEU A 440 -11.58 -8.37 -31.50
N GLN A 441 -12.53 -7.68 -32.12
CA GLN A 441 -13.04 -8.01 -33.46
C GLN A 441 -11.98 -7.83 -34.55
N ASN A 442 -11.14 -6.80 -34.43
CA ASN A 442 -10.06 -6.54 -35.39
C ASN A 442 -8.92 -7.58 -35.31
N TYR A 443 -8.64 -8.10 -34.11
CA TYR A 443 -7.56 -9.08 -33.88
C TYR A 443 -8.03 -10.54 -33.94
N TRP A 444 -9.34 -10.79 -33.89
CA TRP A 444 -9.97 -12.09 -34.12
C TRP A 444 -11.04 -11.98 -35.22
N PRO A 445 -10.66 -11.99 -36.51
CA PRO A 445 -11.59 -11.82 -37.63
C PRO A 445 -12.44 -13.07 -37.91
N GLY A 446 -12.56 -14.03 -36.97
CA GLY A 446 -13.28 -15.30 -37.13
C GLY A 446 -14.78 -15.19 -37.45
N ARG A 447 -15.30 -13.98 -37.69
CA ARG A 447 -16.65 -13.68 -38.18
C ARG A 447 -16.70 -13.19 -39.64
N TYR A 448 -15.57 -12.86 -40.27
CA TYR A 448 -15.50 -12.40 -41.67
C TYR A 448 -15.09 -13.50 -42.66
N MET A 449 -14.99 -14.76 -42.23
CA MET A 449 -14.65 -15.90 -43.10
C MET A 449 -15.82 -16.87 -43.33
N SER A 450 -17.03 -16.51 -42.90
CA SER A 450 -18.21 -17.38 -42.98
C SER A 450 -19.47 -16.64 -43.42
N ASP A 451 -19.35 -15.82 -44.45
CA ASP A 451 -20.42 -15.35 -45.36
C ASP A 451 -19.79 -15.25 -46.76
#